data_AF-A0A2V8V0Z6-F1
#
_entry.id   AF-A0A2V8V0Z6-F1
#
_cell.length_a   1.000
_cell.length_b   1.000
_cell.length_c   1.000
_cell.angle_alpha   90.00
_cell.angle_beta   90.00
_cell.angle_gamma   90.00
#
_symmetry.space_group_name_H-M   'P 1'
#
loop_
_entity.id
_entity.type
_entity.pdbx_description
1 polymer ?
#
loop_
_entity_poly.entity_id
_entity_poly.type
_entity_poly.pdbx_seq_one_letter_code
_entity_poly.pdbx_strand_id
1 'polypeptide(L)'
;MATLTNLSFADGILTAATEASGVVTVSDLDNFARNGGMIRLIKEANKVRFRINVDAVNRGGLKISSKLLQLAELVHESDQTNPKRP
;
A
#
# COMPACT_ATOMS: atom_id res chain seq x y z
N MET A 1 -11.68 26.13 9.77
CA MET A 1 -11.64 25.84 8.33
C MET A 1 -11.27 24.38 8.16
N ALA A 2 -12.27 23.51 8.02
CA ALA A 2 -12.04 22.08 7.81
C ALA A 2 -11.58 21.85 6.37
N THR A 3 -10.39 21.28 6.19
CA THR A 3 -9.99 20.71 4.91
C THR A 3 -10.92 19.55 4.59
N LEU A 4 -11.81 19.76 3.63
CA LEU A 4 -12.59 18.73 2.96
C LEU A 4 -11.63 17.82 2.19
N THR A 5 -11.05 16.83 2.85
CA THR A 5 -10.47 15.69 2.14
C THR A 5 -11.63 14.95 1.51
N ASN A 6 -11.64 14.94 0.18
CA ASN A 6 -12.56 14.15 -0.63
C ASN A 6 -12.19 12.65 -0.47
N LEU A 7 -12.46 12.11 0.72
CA LEU A 7 -12.01 10.80 1.21
C LEU A 7 -13.22 9.91 1.52
N SER A 8 -14.13 9.80 0.54
CA SER A 8 -15.27 8.88 0.62
C SER A 8 -15.39 8.05 -0.67
N PHE A 9 -15.03 8.62 -1.82
CA PHE A 9 -15.04 7.90 -3.09
C PHE A 9 -13.79 7.02 -3.26
N ALA A 10 -12.61 7.54 -2.92
CA ALA A 10 -11.35 6.79 -3.05
C ALA A 10 -11.28 5.61 -2.08
N ASP A 11 -11.76 5.76 -0.84
CA ASP A 11 -11.83 4.68 0.15
C ASP A 11 -12.78 3.56 -0.30
N GLY A 12 -13.91 3.92 -0.92
CA GLY A 12 -14.86 2.96 -1.48
C GLY A 12 -14.27 2.16 -2.65
N ILE A 13 -13.56 2.84 -3.57
CA ILE A 13 -12.86 2.16 -4.68
C ILE A 13 -11.73 1.30 -4.15
N LEU A 14 -10.94 1.80 -3.20
CA LEU A 14 -9.81 1.06 -2.66
C LEU A 14 -10.28 -0.21 -1.95
N THR A 15 -11.31 -0.09 -1.10
CA THR A 15 -11.93 -1.24 -0.42
C THR A 15 -12.48 -2.24 -1.44
N ALA A 16 -13.26 -1.78 -2.44
CA ALA A 16 -13.82 -2.66 -3.47
C ALA A 16 -12.72 -3.34 -4.30
N ALA A 17 -11.64 -2.63 -4.62
CA ALA A 17 -10.52 -3.16 -5.38
C ALA A 17 -9.66 -4.14 -4.58
N THR A 18 -9.52 -3.94 -3.26
CA THR A 18 -8.76 -4.87 -2.40
C THR A 18 -9.53 -6.15 -2.08
N GLU A 19 -10.86 -6.10 -2.10
CA GLU A 19 -11.73 -7.28 -1.94
C GLU A 19 -11.96 -8.02 -3.28
N ALA A 20 -11.70 -7.36 -4.42
CA ALA A 20 -11.80 -7.97 -5.73
C ALA A 20 -10.59 -8.88 -6.02
N SER A 21 -10.85 -10.18 -6.19
CA SER A 21 -9.83 -11.14 -6.59
C SER A 21 -9.19 -10.75 -7.93
N GLY A 22 -7.85 -10.68 -7.97
CA GLY A 22 -7.10 -10.41 -9.19
C GLY A 22 -6.80 -8.93 -9.49
N VAL A 23 -7.16 -7.98 -8.62
CA VAL A 23 -6.86 -6.55 -8.82
C VAL A 23 -5.68 -6.11 -7.96
N VAL A 24 -4.72 -5.41 -8.56
CA VAL A 24 -3.59 -4.79 -7.84
C VAL A 24 -3.80 -3.29 -7.73
N THR A 25 -3.71 -2.75 -6.50
CA THR A 25 -3.78 -1.30 -6.28
C THR A 25 -2.39 -0.69 -6.11
N VAL A 26 -2.12 0.38 -6.87
CA VAL A 26 -0.83 1.07 -6.89
C VAL A 26 -1.05 2.57 -6.78
N SER A 27 -0.32 3.24 -5.90
CA SER A 27 -0.36 4.70 -5.74
C SER A 27 0.98 5.24 -5.24
N ASP A 28 1.26 6.53 -5.43
CA ASP A 28 2.39 7.23 -4.79
C ASP A 28 1.98 8.03 -3.55
N LEU A 29 0.68 8.01 -3.20
CA LEU A 29 0.14 8.69 -2.03
C LEU A 29 0.88 8.30 -0.75
N ASP A 30 1.12 9.28 0.11
CA ASP A 30 1.72 9.07 1.42
C ASP A 30 0.87 8.12 2.26
N ASN A 31 1.55 7.23 3.00
CA ASN A 31 0.92 6.20 3.83
C ASN A 31 -0.03 5.22 3.10
N PHE A 32 -0.15 5.26 1.77
CA PHE A 32 -1.08 4.42 1.01
C PHE A 32 -0.97 2.92 1.35
N ALA A 33 0.26 2.40 1.33
CA ALA A 33 0.49 1.00 1.68
C ALA A 33 0.17 0.70 3.16
N ARG A 34 0.33 1.67 4.07
CA ARG A 34 -0.02 1.49 5.49
C ARG A 34 -1.53 1.55 5.72
N ASN A 35 -2.28 2.21 4.85
CA ASN A 35 -3.72 2.45 4.97
C ASN A 35 -4.57 1.42 4.21
N GLY A 36 -4.01 0.26 3.86
CA GLY A 36 -4.74 -0.81 3.17
C GLY A 36 -4.56 -0.88 1.66
N GLY A 37 -3.84 0.05 1.05
CA GLY A 37 -3.39 -0.09 -0.35
C GLY A 37 -2.30 -1.16 -0.51
N MET A 38 -2.19 -1.78 -1.69
CA MET A 38 -1.26 -2.89 -1.89
C MET A 38 0.18 -2.43 -2.16
N ILE A 39 0.39 -1.52 -3.13
CA ILE A 39 1.74 -1.07 -3.52
C ILE A 39 1.83 0.45 -3.46
N ARG A 40 2.83 0.97 -2.73
CA ARG A 40 3.19 2.38 -2.79
C ARG A 40 4.47 2.59 -3.61
N LEU A 41 4.42 3.45 -4.61
CA LEU A 41 5.62 3.91 -5.34
C LEU A 41 6.28 5.07 -4.60
N ILE A 42 7.61 5.04 -4.54
CA ILE A 42 8.42 6.04 -3.85
C ILE A 42 9.57 6.43 -4.77
N LYS A 43 9.76 7.73 -4.99
CA LYS A 43 10.96 8.25 -5.63
C LYS A 43 12.02 8.48 -4.55
N GLU A 44 13.12 7.74 -4.61
CA GLU A 44 14.27 7.93 -3.72
C GLU A 44 15.49 8.25 -4.59
N ALA A 45 16.06 9.44 -4.39
CA ALA A 45 17.03 10.06 -5.30
C ALA A 45 16.53 10.06 -6.76
N ASN A 46 17.10 9.20 -7.60
CA ASN A 46 16.74 9.08 -9.03
C ASN A 46 16.24 7.67 -9.39
N LYS A 47 15.80 6.89 -8.40
CA LYS A 47 15.27 5.53 -8.58
C LYS A 47 13.86 5.42 -8.02
N VAL A 48 13.01 4.68 -8.72
CA VAL A 48 11.70 4.26 -8.20
C VAL A 48 11.91 3.06 -7.29
N ARG A 49 11.43 3.17 -6.07
CA ARG A 49 11.29 2.08 -5.12
C ARG A 49 9.81 1.82 -4.88
N PHE A 50 9.50 0.67 -4.30
CA PHE A 50 8.14 0.31 -3.96
C PHE A 50 8.08 -0.29 -2.56
N ARG A 51 7.02 0.08 -1.85
CA ARG A 51 6.59 -0.58 -0.62
C ARG A 51 5.42 -1.49 -0.94
N ILE A 52 5.43 -2.68 -0.36
CA ILE A 52 4.37 -3.67 -0.55
C ILE A 52 3.73 -3.96 0.80
N ASN A 53 2.42 -3.72 0.89
CA ASN A 53 1.61 -4.15 2.01
C ASN A 53 1.23 -5.62 1.82
N VAL A 54 1.87 -6.50 2.59
CA VAL A 54 1.61 -7.94 2.48
C VAL A 54 0.23 -8.32 3.01
N ASP A 55 -0.33 -7.57 3.96
CA ASP A 55 -1.66 -7.81 4.51
C ASP A 55 -2.73 -7.58 3.44
N ALA A 56 -2.66 -6.45 2.74
CA ALA A 56 -3.59 -6.12 1.65
C ALA A 56 -3.48 -7.08 0.45
N VAL A 57 -2.26 -7.47 0.08
CA VAL A 57 -2.02 -8.43 -1.02
C VAL A 57 -2.61 -9.81 -0.68
N ASN A 58 -2.43 -10.27 0.56
CA ASN A 58 -2.98 -11.53 1.03
C ASN A 58 -4.51 -11.50 1.07
N ARG A 59 -5.12 -10.41 1.55
CA ARG A 59 -6.59 -10.22 1.52
C ARG A 59 -7.14 -10.27 0.08
N GLY A 60 -6.45 -9.67 -0.88
CA GLY A 60 -6.82 -9.73 -2.30
C GLY A 60 -6.56 -11.09 -2.98
N GLY A 61 -6.07 -12.09 -2.26
CA GLY A 61 -5.80 -13.43 -2.80
C GLY A 61 -4.65 -13.48 -3.81
N LEU A 62 -3.75 -12.48 -3.81
CA LEU A 62 -2.69 -12.35 -4.79
C LEU A 62 -1.39 -12.98 -4.30
N LYS A 63 -0.64 -13.61 -5.22
CA LYS A 63 0.72 -14.11 -4.96
C LYS A 63 1.72 -13.21 -5.66
N ILE A 64 2.61 -12.60 -4.87
CA ILE A 64 3.71 -11.79 -5.40
C ILE A 64 4.95 -12.65 -5.59
N SER A 65 5.62 -12.49 -6.74
CA SER A 65 6.87 -13.19 -7.02
C SER A 65 7.96 -12.84 -6.00
N SER A 66 8.74 -13.83 -5.60
CA SER A 66 9.89 -13.65 -4.69
C SER A 66 10.89 -12.62 -5.21
N LYS A 67 11.07 -12.55 -6.54
CA LYS A 67 11.92 -11.55 -7.20
C LYS A 67 11.45 -10.12 -6.96
N LEU A 68 10.14 -9.87 -6.96
CA LEU A 68 9.61 -8.54 -6.65
C LEU A 68 9.76 -8.22 -5.16
N LEU A 69 9.49 -9.18 -4.27
CA LEU A 69 9.64 -8.99 -2.82
C LEU A 69 11.09 -8.64 -2.43
N GLN A 70 12.09 -9.21 -3.10
CA GLN A 70 13.51 -8.90 -2.89
C GLN A 70 13.87 -7.43 -3.16
N LEU A 71 13.08 -6.73 -3.98
CA LEU A 71 13.30 -5.34 -4.35
C LEU A 71 12.44 -4.37 -3.51
N ALA A 72 11.42 -4.88 -2.81
CA ALA A 72 10.44 -4.11 -2.06
C ALA A 72 10.87 -3.86 -0.61
N GLU A 73 10.43 -2.74 -0.03
CA GLU A 73 10.30 -2.63 1.43
C GLU A 73 8.92 -3.19 1.82
N LEU A 74 8.89 -4.26 2.62
CA LEU A 74 7.63 -4.82 3.11
C LEU A 74 7.08 -3.94 4.23
N VAL A 75 5.78 -3.70 4.20
CA VAL A 75 5.05 -2.99 5.25
C VAL A 75 3.84 -3.79 5.69
N HIS A 76 3.46 -3.63 6.94
CA HIS A 76 2.24 -4.17 7.51
C HIS A 76 1.36 -3.02 8.00
N GLU A 77 0.05 -3.25 8.06
CA GLU A 77 -0.89 -2.24 8.57
C GLU A 77 -0.70 -2.00 10.07
N SER A 78 -0.22 -3.00 10.79
CA SER A 78 0.15 -2.92 12.21
C SER A 78 1.38 -2.03 12.46
N ASP A 79 2.21 -1.75 11.44
CA ASP A 79 3.38 -0.88 11.55
C ASP A 79 2.98 0.59 11.83
N GLN A 80 1.69 0.93 11.81
CA GLN A 80 1.18 2.23 12.24
C GLN A 80 1.42 2.52 13.74
N THR A 81 1.71 1.50 14.55
CA THR A 81 1.79 1.64 16.03
C THR A 81 3.20 1.81 16.60
N ASN A 82 4.27 1.80 15.79
CA ASN A 82 5.62 1.90 16.35
C ASN A 82 6.63 2.59 15.40
N PRO A 83 7.14 3.80 15.70
CA PRO A 83 8.31 4.31 15.01
C PRO A 83 9.47 3.34 15.25
N LYS A 84 10.07 2.85 14.15
CA LYS A 84 11.20 1.89 14.13
C LYS A 84 12.07 2.02 15.39
N ARG A 85 12.07 0.97 16.23
CA ARG A 85 13.02 0.83 17.33
C ARG A 85 14.45 0.84 16.74
N PRO A 86 15.39 1.59 17.34
CA PRO A 86 16.78 1.64 16.88
C PRO A 86 17.46 0.27 16.86
#